data_AF-A0A370TPV7-F1
#
_entry.id   AF-A0A370TPV7-F1
#
_cell.length_a   1.000
_cell.length_b   1.000
_cell.length_c   1.000
_cell.angle_alpha   90.00
_cell.angle_beta   90.00
_cell.angle_gamma   90.00
#
_symmetry.space_group_name_H-M   'P 1'
#
loop_
_entity.id
_entity.type
_entity.pdbx_description
1 polymer ?
#
loop_
_entity_poly.entity_id
_entity_poly.type
_entity_poly.pdbx_seq_one_letter_code
_entity_poly.pdbx_strand_id
1 'polypeptide(L)'
;MPSFRRVVQGLALTTIFTMSAGSPVPPQADSANLGHCGGRPRPTVTITTTVTSGLPVATGGPSDPSDPVDPTGTTTATSASSTSASSTSAAPTGAAPALPTTGVAPELLGPDFPLLHVAIGRGVQNYTCAGAGSNSTAVGAVATLFDATELAFTDLDAVHAAVLAVIKKPQDGIPVNNNVQLQKLGDHFFDQNGVPTFNLGPEGKIFYAAKTGGAKAPANADKGPLGTGAVDWLQMKPKVPYSSETVGIGEVYRVETAGGVAPPCTEAGPISVQYAAEYWFFA
;
A
#
# COMPACT_ATOMS: atom_id res chain seq x y z
N MET A 1 -0.17 45.43 -4.90
CA MET A 1 -0.54 44.73 -3.66
C MET A 1 0.45 43.60 -3.45
N PRO A 2 1.24 43.54 -2.37
CA PRO A 2 2.29 42.52 -2.25
C PRO A 2 1.73 41.20 -1.67
N SER A 3 2.23 40.11 -2.24
CA SER A 3 1.94 38.72 -1.89
C SER A 3 2.68 38.30 -0.62
N PHE A 4 1.97 37.79 0.38
CA PHE A 4 2.56 37.17 1.56
C PHE A 4 2.87 35.69 1.27
N ARG A 5 4.15 35.32 1.17
CA ARG A 5 4.58 33.92 1.27
C ARG A 5 4.71 33.53 2.73
N ARG A 6 3.94 32.53 3.16
CA ARG A 6 4.05 31.91 4.49
C ARG A 6 5.18 30.87 4.44
N VAL A 7 6.29 31.11 5.12
CA VAL A 7 7.35 30.11 5.36
C VAL A 7 6.95 29.30 6.59
N VAL A 8 6.78 27.98 6.44
CA VAL A 8 6.53 27.07 7.56
C VAL A 8 7.89 26.53 8.04
N GLN A 9 8.29 26.89 9.26
CA GLN A 9 9.47 26.31 9.92
C GLN A 9 9.17 24.87 10.34
N GLY A 10 9.99 23.91 9.88
CA GLY A 10 9.95 22.52 10.33
C GLY A 10 10.63 22.37 11.70
N LEU A 11 9.91 21.81 12.67
CA LEU A 11 10.46 21.39 13.96
C LEU A 11 11.10 20.01 13.80
N ALA A 12 12.42 19.91 13.96
CA ALA A 12 13.10 18.61 13.97
C ALA A 12 13.03 18.00 15.39
N LEU A 13 12.38 16.85 15.52
CA LEU A 13 12.35 16.06 16.76
C LEU A 13 13.49 15.02 16.70
N THR A 14 14.48 15.14 17.59
CA THR A 14 15.52 14.11 17.75
C THR A 14 15.22 13.27 18.99
N THR A 15 14.87 12.01 18.79
CA THR A 15 14.67 11.04 19.89
C THR A 15 15.99 10.35 20.19
N ILE A 16 16.56 10.55 21.37
CA ILE A 16 17.77 9.87 21.83
C ILE A 16 17.37 8.74 22.79
N PHE A 17 17.76 7.51 22.47
CA PHE A 17 17.62 6.36 23.38
C PHE A 17 18.88 6.22 24.23
N THR A 18 18.75 6.35 25.55
CA THR A 18 19.81 6.00 26.50
C THR A 18 19.42 4.73 27.25
N MET A 19 20.22 3.66 27.11
CA MET A 19 20.10 2.46 27.91
C MET A 19 21.04 2.56 29.12
N SER A 20 20.48 2.62 30.32
CA SER A 20 21.27 2.53 31.56
C SER A 20 21.25 1.08 32.06
N ALA A 21 22.42 0.44 32.13
CA ALA A 21 22.58 -0.84 32.79
C ALA A 21 22.51 -0.64 34.31
N GLY A 22 21.55 -1.28 34.98
CA GLY A 22 21.48 -1.28 36.44
C GLY A 22 22.72 -1.97 37.04
N SER A 23 23.30 -1.39 38.09
CA SER A 23 24.48 -1.92 38.77
C SER A 23 24.24 -3.33 39.35
N PRO A 24 25.25 -4.21 39.33
CA PRO A 24 25.12 -5.55 39.90
C PRO A 24 25.03 -5.51 41.43
N VAL A 25 24.05 -6.21 41.98
CA VAL A 25 23.87 -6.43 43.42
C VAL A 25 24.87 -7.51 43.87
N PRO A 26 25.66 -7.30 44.95
CA PRO A 26 26.60 -8.32 45.45
C PRO A 26 25.85 -9.49 46.12
N PRO A 27 26.41 -10.71 46.09
CA PRO A 27 25.75 -11.89 46.65
C PRO A 27 25.80 -11.87 48.19
N GLN A 28 24.64 -11.92 48.84
CA GLN A 28 24.55 -12.38 50.23
C GLN A 28 24.55 -13.91 50.25
N ALA A 29 25.47 -14.48 51.02
CA ALA A 29 25.44 -15.88 51.39
C ALA A 29 24.45 -16.08 52.54
N ASP A 30 23.43 -16.91 52.36
CA ASP A 30 22.89 -17.69 53.47
C ASP A 30 22.10 -18.93 53.02
N SER A 31 21.94 -19.83 53.98
CA SER A 31 21.81 -21.27 53.87
C SER A 31 20.41 -21.81 53.47
N ALA A 32 20.41 -22.91 52.71
CA ALA A 32 19.42 -24.00 52.59
C ALA A 32 17.91 -23.69 52.63
N ASN A 33 17.21 -23.78 51.48
CA ASN A 33 15.95 -24.55 51.35
C ASN A 33 15.55 -24.75 49.86
N LEU A 34 14.95 -25.90 49.54
CA LEU A 34 14.51 -26.33 48.22
C LEU A 34 13.20 -25.63 47.79
N GLY A 35 13.15 -25.19 46.52
CA GLY A 35 11.91 -25.08 45.73
C GLY A 35 11.26 -23.70 45.61
N HIS A 36 11.68 -22.88 44.63
CA HIS A 36 10.83 -21.98 43.83
C HIS A 36 11.68 -21.28 42.74
N CYS A 37 11.32 -21.44 41.46
CA CYS A 37 11.91 -20.64 40.37
C CYS A 37 11.31 -19.23 40.38
N GLY A 38 12.03 -18.25 40.94
CA GLY A 38 11.66 -16.83 40.90
C GLY A 38 11.85 -16.21 39.51
N GLY A 39 10.85 -15.46 39.05
CA GLY A 39 10.86 -14.74 37.78
C GLY A 39 11.92 -13.64 37.75
N ARG A 40 12.61 -13.49 36.61
CA ARG A 40 13.55 -12.38 36.37
C ARG A 40 12.78 -11.06 36.24
N PRO A 41 13.27 -9.94 36.80
CA PRO A 41 12.62 -8.65 36.63
C PRO A 41 12.69 -8.20 35.15
N ARG A 42 11.55 -7.73 34.65
CA ARG A 42 11.39 -7.21 33.28
C ARG A 42 12.06 -5.83 33.20
N PRO A 43 12.90 -5.53 32.20
CA PRO A 43 13.52 -4.21 32.07
C PRO A 43 12.44 -3.16 31.83
N THR A 44 12.52 -2.06 32.57
CA THR A 44 11.65 -0.88 32.41
C THR A 44 12.37 0.15 31.55
N VAL A 45 11.80 0.48 30.39
CA VAL A 45 12.32 1.51 29.48
C VAL A 45 11.58 2.81 29.79
N THR A 46 12.31 3.84 30.25
CA THR A 46 11.75 5.18 30.46
C THR A 46 12.17 6.07 29.29
N ILE A 47 11.20 6.63 28.55
CA ILE A 47 11.46 7.55 27.43
C ILE A 47 11.31 8.97 27.98
N THR A 48 12.39 9.75 27.94
CA THR A 48 12.36 11.18 28.28
C THR A 48 12.52 12.00 27.00
N THR A 49 11.54 12.84 26.68
CA THR A 49 11.59 13.74 25.52
C THR A 49 11.98 15.13 25.97
N THR A 50 13.20 15.56 25.65
CA THR A 50 13.63 16.96 25.83
C THR A 50 13.45 17.73 24.53
N VAL A 51 12.69 18.83 24.59
CA VAL A 51 12.54 19.79 23.48
C VAL A 51 13.52 20.94 23.71
N THR A 52 14.51 21.07 22.82
CA THR A 52 15.45 22.20 22.84
C THR A 52 15.05 23.21 21.76
N SER A 53 14.70 24.43 22.15
CA SER A 53 14.43 25.54 21.23
C SER A 53 15.73 26.28 20.88
N GLY A 54 16.11 26.32 19.60
CA GLY A 54 17.23 27.13 19.09
C GLY A 54 16.75 28.44 18.44
N LEU A 55 17.38 29.56 18.83
CA LEU A 55 17.34 30.92 18.24
C LEU A 55 18.52 31.13 17.23
N PRO A 56 18.71 32.30 16.57
CA PRO A 56 17.84 33.03 15.64
C PRO A 56 18.52 33.27 14.26
N VAL A 57 17.76 33.83 13.32
CA VAL A 57 18.13 34.20 11.94
C VAL A 57 19.18 35.32 11.86
N ALA A 58 20.13 35.21 10.94
CA ALA A 58 21.01 36.31 10.51
C ALA A 58 20.60 36.83 9.12
N THR A 59 20.36 38.14 9.04
CA THR A 59 20.05 38.94 7.84
C THR A 59 21.31 39.46 7.17
N GLY A 60 21.39 39.43 5.84
CA GLY A 60 22.40 40.16 5.08
C GLY A 60 22.21 40.10 3.56
N GLY A 61 21.78 41.21 2.96
CA GLY A 61 22.25 41.66 1.63
C GLY A 61 23.23 42.85 1.84
N PRO A 62 23.64 43.64 0.82
CA PRO A 62 23.35 43.63 -0.63
C PRO A 62 24.62 43.76 -1.53
N SER A 63 24.46 43.70 -2.87
CA SER A 63 25.01 44.69 -3.83
C SER A 63 24.91 44.25 -5.30
N ASP A 64 24.17 45.03 -6.09
CA ASP A 64 24.19 45.17 -7.55
C ASP A 64 25.50 45.89 -8.01
N PRO A 65 25.98 45.77 -9.27
CA PRO A 65 25.57 46.77 -10.27
C PRO A 65 25.56 46.34 -11.78
N SER A 66 24.62 46.96 -12.50
CA SER A 66 24.75 47.54 -13.87
C SER A 66 24.41 46.71 -15.13
N ASP A 67 23.30 47.12 -15.75
CA ASP A 67 22.97 46.98 -17.19
C ASP A 67 23.90 47.81 -18.11
N PRO A 68 23.90 47.52 -19.43
CA PRO A 68 23.25 48.47 -20.34
C PRO A 68 22.40 47.87 -21.49
N VAL A 69 21.26 48.53 -21.73
CA VAL A 69 20.48 48.86 -22.97
C VAL A 69 21.15 48.47 -24.33
N ASP A 70 20.50 48.04 -25.43
CA ASP A 70 19.18 48.27 -26.07
C ASP A 70 19.02 47.31 -27.32
N PRO A 71 18.13 47.52 -28.32
CA PRO A 71 16.86 46.81 -28.54
C PRO A 71 16.83 45.90 -29.80
N THR A 72 15.63 45.39 -30.07
CA THR A 72 15.09 44.83 -31.33
C THR A 72 14.99 43.31 -31.40
N GLY A 73 13.74 42.83 -31.37
CA GLY A 73 13.40 41.43 -31.53
C GLY A 73 11.92 41.18 -31.29
N THR A 74 11.07 41.67 -32.19
CA THR A 74 9.65 41.32 -32.25
C THR A 74 9.51 39.82 -32.50
N THR A 75 9.09 39.05 -31.50
CA THR A 75 8.56 37.70 -31.69
C THR A 75 7.13 37.64 -31.16
N THR A 76 6.20 37.59 -32.10
CA THR A 76 4.78 37.35 -31.88
C THR A 76 4.62 35.96 -31.26
N ALA A 77 4.39 35.88 -29.95
CA ALA A 77 3.99 34.64 -29.29
C ALA A 77 2.49 34.42 -29.53
N THR A 78 2.15 33.63 -30.54
CA THR A 78 0.80 33.09 -30.72
C THR A 78 0.51 32.13 -29.56
N SER A 79 -0.22 32.61 -28.55
CA SER A 79 -0.78 31.75 -27.50
C SER A 79 -1.87 30.87 -28.12
N ALA A 80 -1.51 29.66 -28.54
CA ALA A 80 -2.48 28.63 -28.84
C ALA A 80 -3.03 28.12 -27.50
N SER A 81 -4.24 28.56 -27.16
CA SER A 81 -5.03 27.99 -26.07
C SER A 81 -5.36 26.54 -26.43
N SER A 82 -4.63 25.59 -25.85
CA SER A 82 -5.00 24.18 -25.89
C SER A 82 -6.20 23.98 -24.97
N THR A 83 -7.40 24.08 -25.54
CA THR A 83 -8.61 23.53 -24.93
C THR A 83 -8.41 22.03 -24.77
N SER A 84 -8.05 21.61 -23.55
CA SER A 84 -8.15 20.21 -23.14
C SER A 84 -9.63 19.83 -23.24
N ALA A 85 -9.99 19.10 -24.29
CA ALA A 85 -11.30 18.48 -24.36
C ALA A 85 -11.40 17.53 -23.18
N SER A 86 -12.26 17.86 -22.21
CA SER A 86 -12.72 16.92 -21.20
C SER A 86 -13.36 15.75 -21.93
N SER A 87 -12.66 14.63 -22.00
CA SER A 87 -13.21 13.36 -22.43
C SER A 87 -14.21 12.92 -21.37
N THR A 88 -15.48 13.30 -21.54
CA THR A 88 -16.58 12.58 -20.91
C THR A 88 -16.59 11.19 -21.52
N SER A 89 -15.88 10.26 -20.86
CA SER A 89 -15.99 8.82 -21.11
C SER A 89 -17.46 8.45 -21.00
N ALA A 90 -18.06 8.04 -22.10
CA ALA A 90 -19.40 7.46 -22.08
C ALA A 90 -19.35 6.16 -21.29
N ALA A 91 -20.33 5.92 -20.40
CA ALA A 91 -20.43 4.65 -19.71
C ALA A 91 -20.41 3.50 -20.73
N PRO A 92 -19.57 2.46 -20.54
CA PRO A 92 -19.42 1.39 -21.52
C PRO A 92 -20.77 0.71 -21.78
N THR A 93 -21.14 0.59 -23.06
CA THR A 93 -22.46 0.12 -23.53
C THR A 93 -22.61 -1.41 -23.52
N GLY A 94 -21.71 -2.13 -22.85
CA GLY A 94 -21.68 -3.60 -22.78
C GLY A 94 -22.21 -4.16 -21.46
N ALA A 95 -22.46 -5.48 -21.41
CA ALA A 95 -22.73 -6.16 -20.15
C ALA A 95 -21.51 -5.99 -19.21
N ALA A 96 -21.76 -5.73 -17.93
CA ALA A 96 -20.68 -5.63 -16.96
C ALA A 96 -19.89 -6.94 -16.92
N PRO A 97 -18.54 -6.89 -16.90
CA PRO A 97 -17.74 -8.09 -16.77
C PRO A 97 -18.09 -8.79 -15.45
N ALA A 98 -18.10 -10.12 -15.49
CA ALA A 98 -18.40 -10.94 -14.32
C ALA A 98 -17.10 -11.31 -13.57
N LEU A 99 -17.21 -11.51 -12.26
CA LEU A 99 -16.11 -12.07 -11.48
C LEU A 99 -15.69 -13.43 -12.06
N PRO A 100 -14.38 -13.70 -12.18
CA PRO A 100 -13.89 -15.00 -12.57
C PRO A 100 -14.23 -16.06 -11.51
N THR A 101 -14.25 -17.32 -11.93
CA THR A 101 -14.44 -18.46 -11.02
C THR A 101 -13.16 -19.26 -10.91
N THR A 102 -12.83 -19.74 -9.73
CA THR A 102 -11.69 -20.66 -9.52
C THR A 102 -11.88 -22.02 -10.19
N GLY A 103 -13.14 -22.42 -10.43
CA GLY A 103 -13.50 -23.75 -10.92
C GLY A 103 -13.34 -24.85 -9.86
N VAL A 104 -13.04 -24.50 -8.61
CA VAL A 104 -12.83 -25.43 -7.49
C VAL A 104 -13.54 -24.91 -6.25
N ALA A 105 -14.42 -25.72 -5.65
CA ALA A 105 -15.14 -25.31 -4.45
C ALA A 105 -14.20 -25.16 -3.22
N PRO A 106 -14.46 -24.21 -2.30
CA PRO A 106 -15.54 -23.22 -2.36
C PRO A 106 -15.21 -22.05 -3.29
N GLU A 107 -16.23 -21.58 -4.02
CA GLU A 107 -16.16 -20.37 -4.84
C GLU A 107 -16.54 -19.13 -4.03
N LEU A 108 -16.14 -17.94 -4.49
CA LEU A 108 -16.61 -16.69 -3.90
C LEU A 108 -18.09 -16.45 -4.24
N LEU A 109 -18.84 -15.89 -3.29
CA LEU A 109 -20.20 -15.44 -3.55
C LEU A 109 -20.19 -14.24 -4.50
N GLY A 110 -21.21 -14.14 -5.36
CA GLY A 110 -21.37 -12.99 -6.26
C GLY A 110 -21.57 -11.66 -5.50
N PRO A 111 -21.33 -10.53 -6.17
CA PRO A 111 -21.37 -9.22 -5.54
C PRO A 111 -22.80 -8.77 -5.23
N ASP A 112 -22.97 -8.02 -4.15
CA ASP A 112 -24.27 -7.44 -3.76
C ASP A 112 -24.54 -6.08 -4.45
N PHE A 113 -23.53 -5.48 -5.05
CA PHE A 113 -23.53 -4.13 -5.62
C PHE A 113 -23.09 -4.15 -7.09
N PRO A 114 -23.42 -3.13 -7.90
CA PRO A 114 -22.92 -3.00 -9.26
C PRO A 114 -21.40 -2.74 -9.28
N LEU A 115 -20.76 -3.15 -10.38
CA LEU A 115 -19.32 -2.95 -10.58
C LEU A 115 -18.98 -1.46 -10.66
N LEU A 116 -18.00 -1.04 -9.87
CA LEU A 116 -17.47 0.31 -9.82
C LEU A 116 -16.13 0.41 -10.56
N HIS A 117 -15.14 -0.39 -10.16
CA HIS A 117 -13.81 -0.43 -10.81
C HIS A 117 -13.25 -1.85 -10.86
N VAL A 118 -12.39 -2.09 -11.85
CA VAL A 118 -11.47 -3.23 -11.87
C VAL A 118 -10.06 -2.68 -11.88
N ALA A 119 -9.18 -3.22 -11.03
CA ALA A 119 -7.80 -2.79 -10.94
C ALA A 119 -6.82 -3.96 -10.93
N ILE A 120 -5.66 -3.76 -11.55
CA ILE A 120 -4.50 -4.62 -11.37
C ILE A 120 -3.70 -4.10 -10.18
N GLY A 121 -3.60 -4.91 -9.14
CA GLY A 121 -2.73 -4.65 -8.00
C GLY A 121 -1.35 -5.28 -8.20
N ARG A 122 -0.29 -4.52 -7.95
CA ARG A 122 1.08 -5.01 -7.94
C ARG A 122 1.79 -4.57 -6.65
N GLY A 123 2.31 -5.54 -5.90
CA GLY A 123 2.80 -5.26 -4.56
C GLY A 123 3.57 -6.40 -3.88
N VAL A 124 3.62 -6.34 -2.55
CA VAL A 124 4.17 -7.40 -1.70
C VAL A 124 3.15 -7.83 -0.64
N GLN A 125 3.19 -9.11 -0.31
CA GLN A 125 2.63 -9.65 0.91
C GLN A 125 3.73 -9.68 1.98
N ASN A 126 3.42 -9.16 3.16
CA ASN A 126 4.35 -9.07 4.28
C ASN A 126 3.99 -10.09 5.35
N TYR A 127 5.00 -10.82 5.78
CA TYR A 127 4.92 -11.87 6.79
C TYR A 127 5.98 -11.66 7.87
N THR A 128 5.78 -12.31 9.01
CA THR A 128 6.80 -12.47 10.05
C THR A 128 6.98 -13.93 10.42
N CYS A 129 8.22 -14.28 10.72
CA CYS A 129 8.62 -15.58 11.24
C CYS A 129 9.08 -15.44 12.69
N ALA A 130 8.63 -16.35 13.56
CA ALA A 130 9.08 -16.41 14.94
C ALA A 130 10.46 -17.08 15.09
N GLY A 131 10.84 -17.92 14.11
CA GLY A 131 12.08 -18.67 14.09
C GLY A 131 12.12 -19.74 12.99
N ALA A 132 13.26 -20.39 12.83
CA ALA A 132 13.42 -21.50 11.90
C ALA A 132 12.39 -22.62 12.19
N GLY A 133 11.73 -23.13 11.14
CA GLY A 133 10.71 -24.18 11.24
C GLY A 133 9.34 -23.72 11.74
N SER A 134 9.17 -22.44 12.07
CA SER A 134 7.85 -21.89 12.41
C SER A 134 6.99 -21.64 11.16
N ASN A 135 5.67 -21.50 11.36
CA ASN A 135 4.78 -21.02 10.32
C ASN A 135 4.94 -19.51 10.15
N SER A 136 4.98 -19.03 8.90
CA SER A 136 4.91 -17.61 8.60
C SER A 136 3.53 -17.07 8.97
N THR A 137 3.51 -15.87 9.56
CA THR A 137 2.26 -15.16 9.90
C THR A 137 2.13 -13.95 9.01
N ALA A 138 1.01 -13.82 8.29
CA ALA A 138 0.73 -12.63 7.49
C ALA A 138 0.50 -11.43 8.41
N VAL A 139 1.23 -10.34 8.15
CA VAL A 139 1.14 -9.09 8.93
C VAL A 139 0.60 -7.92 8.12
N GLY A 140 0.55 -8.06 6.79
CA GLY A 140 -0.11 -7.08 5.92
C GLY A 140 0.32 -7.21 4.47
N ALA A 141 -0.05 -6.22 3.68
CA ALA A 141 0.33 -6.09 2.27
C ALA A 141 0.53 -4.61 1.94
N VAL A 142 1.26 -4.35 0.86
CA VAL A 142 1.29 -3.03 0.21
C VAL A 142 1.25 -3.27 -1.30
N ALA A 143 0.39 -2.58 -2.03
CA ALA A 143 0.32 -2.62 -3.48
C ALA A 143 -0.15 -1.31 -4.08
N THR A 144 0.40 -0.99 -5.25
CA THR A 144 -0.16 0.03 -6.14
C THR A 144 -1.29 -0.60 -6.95
N LEU A 145 -2.39 0.12 -7.10
CA LEU A 145 -3.55 -0.29 -7.88
C LEU A 145 -3.59 0.51 -9.17
N PHE A 146 -3.70 -0.18 -10.30
CA PHE A 146 -3.78 0.42 -11.62
C PHE A 146 -5.15 0.17 -12.23
N ASP A 147 -5.81 1.23 -12.70
CA ASP A 147 -7.16 1.15 -13.24
C ASP A 147 -7.17 0.33 -14.54
N ALA A 148 -7.91 -0.77 -14.53
CA ALA A 148 -8.14 -1.66 -15.66
C ALA A 148 -9.63 -1.73 -16.01
N THR A 149 -10.45 -0.79 -15.54
CA THR A 149 -11.91 -0.82 -15.69
C THR A 149 -12.29 -0.87 -17.15
N GLU A 150 -11.81 0.06 -17.99
CA GLU A 150 -12.09 0.05 -19.43
C GLU A 150 -11.66 -1.25 -20.10
N LEU A 151 -10.46 -1.75 -19.75
CA LEU A 151 -9.94 -3.00 -20.29
C LEU A 151 -10.84 -4.18 -19.94
N ALA A 152 -11.37 -4.24 -18.71
CA ALA A 152 -12.28 -5.30 -18.28
C ALA A 152 -13.60 -5.33 -19.09
N PHE A 153 -14.08 -4.17 -19.56
CA PHE A 153 -15.25 -4.10 -20.43
C PHE A 153 -14.97 -4.49 -21.88
N THR A 154 -13.72 -4.29 -22.36
CA THR A 154 -13.37 -4.54 -23.77
C THR A 154 -12.71 -5.88 -24.02
N ASP A 155 -11.90 -6.36 -23.07
CA ASP A 155 -11.05 -7.55 -23.18
C ASP A 155 -10.68 -8.04 -21.77
N LEU A 156 -11.58 -8.84 -21.18
CA LEU A 156 -11.39 -9.39 -19.84
C LEU A 156 -10.19 -10.35 -19.77
N ASP A 157 -9.90 -11.08 -20.86
CA ASP A 157 -8.75 -11.98 -20.93
C ASP A 157 -7.42 -11.21 -20.86
N ALA A 158 -7.37 -9.99 -21.42
CA ALA A 158 -6.22 -9.11 -21.26
C ALA A 158 -6.02 -8.64 -19.81
N VAL A 159 -7.08 -8.47 -19.02
CA VAL A 159 -6.99 -8.17 -17.58
C VAL A 159 -6.34 -9.34 -16.84
N HIS A 160 -6.85 -10.56 -17.05
CA HIS A 160 -6.29 -11.79 -16.47
C HIS A 160 -4.81 -11.96 -16.83
N ALA A 161 -4.47 -11.75 -18.11
CA ALA A 161 -3.09 -11.83 -18.59
C ALA A 161 -2.18 -10.73 -18.01
N ALA A 162 -2.74 -9.55 -17.70
CA ALA A 162 -1.97 -8.44 -17.13
C ALA A 162 -1.39 -8.81 -15.76
N VAL A 163 -2.10 -9.57 -14.92
CA VAL A 163 -1.57 -10.08 -13.64
C VAL A 163 -0.24 -10.83 -13.85
N LEU A 164 -0.22 -11.72 -14.84
CA LEU A 164 0.96 -12.53 -15.17
C LEU A 164 2.11 -11.70 -15.75
N ALA A 165 1.77 -10.65 -16.50
CA ALA A 165 2.76 -9.73 -17.06
C ALA A 165 3.45 -8.89 -15.97
N VAL A 166 2.72 -8.53 -14.90
CA VAL A 166 3.18 -7.51 -13.95
C VAL A 166 3.86 -8.09 -12.73
N ILE A 167 3.54 -9.33 -12.35
CA ILE A 167 4.19 -10.03 -11.24
C ILE A 167 5.72 -10.13 -11.42
N LYS A 168 6.20 -10.15 -12.67
CA LYS A 168 7.62 -10.20 -13.04
C LYS A 168 8.26 -8.81 -13.25
N LYS A 169 7.48 -7.74 -13.18
CA LYS A 169 7.95 -6.36 -13.40
C LYS A 169 8.17 -5.61 -12.07
N PRO A 170 9.00 -4.55 -12.08
CA PRO A 170 9.03 -3.55 -11.00
C PRO A 170 7.65 -2.96 -10.74
N GLN A 171 7.43 -2.41 -9.54
CA GLN A 171 6.13 -1.88 -9.12
C GLN A 171 5.74 -0.55 -9.81
N ASP A 172 6.66 0.06 -10.55
CA ASP A 172 6.50 1.37 -11.17
C ASP A 172 5.88 1.26 -12.57
N GLY A 173 4.58 1.51 -12.66
CA GLY A 173 3.84 1.58 -13.91
C GLY A 173 3.63 0.22 -14.59
N ILE A 174 2.38 -0.06 -14.98
CA ILE A 174 2.03 -1.29 -15.70
C ILE A 174 1.73 -0.94 -17.17
N PRO A 175 2.68 -1.12 -18.10
CA PRO A 175 2.36 -1.26 -19.51
C PRO A 175 1.81 -2.67 -19.73
N VAL A 176 0.52 -2.76 -20.04
CA VAL A 176 -0.17 -4.03 -20.35
C VAL A 176 0.19 -4.48 -21.77
N ASN A 177 0.46 -3.52 -22.66
CA ASN A 177 1.09 -3.72 -23.97
C ASN A 177 1.82 -2.43 -24.40
N ASN A 178 2.40 -2.40 -25.61
CA ASN A 178 3.17 -1.24 -26.12
C ASN A 178 2.34 0.05 -26.26
N ASN A 179 1.01 -0.02 -26.17
CA ASN A 179 0.10 1.07 -26.47
C ASN A 179 -0.87 1.41 -25.30
N VAL A 180 -0.91 0.60 -24.24
CA VAL A 180 -1.82 0.77 -23.09
C VAL A 180 -1.00 0.80 -21.80
N GLN A 181 -0.94 1.98 -21.19
CA GLN A 181 -0.39 2.21 -19.87
C GLN A 181 -1.55 2.46 -18.89
N LEU A 182 -1.74 1.55 -17.95
CA LEU A 182 -2.78 1.73 -16.94
C LEU A 182 -2.40 2.86 -15.99
N GLN A 183 -3.36 3.73 -15.71
CA GLN A 183 -3.17 4.83 -14.77
C GLN A 183 -3.29 4.32 -13.34
N LYS A 184 -2.59 4.98 -12.40
CA LYS A 184 -2.72 4.63 -10.99
C LYS A 184 -4.14 5.00 -10.51
N LEU A 185 -4.88 4.00 -10.03
CA LEU A 185 -6.19 4.17 -9.38
C LEU A 185 -6.05 4.47 -7.89
N GLY A 186 -5.03 3.93 -7.23
CA GLY A 186 -4.88 4.07 -5.79
C GLY A 186 -3.83 3.15 -5.19
N ASP A 187 -3.93 2.97 -3.88
CA ASP A 187 -3.03 2.12 -3.10
C ASP A 187 -3.82 1.19 -2.18
N HIS A 188 -3.30 -0.03 -2.02
CA HIS A 188 -3.73 -0.97 -1.01
C HIS A 188 -2.63 -1.11 0.05
N PHE A 189 -2.98 -1.01 1.33
CA PHE A 189 -2.04 -1.19 2.44
C PHE A 189 -2.76 -1.69 3.70
N PHE A 190 -2.02 -2.11 4.71
CA PHE A 190 -2.57 -2.36 6.04
C PHE A 190 -2.23 -1.18 6.94
N ASP A 191 -3.23 -0.63 7.63
CA ASP A 191 -3.02 0.47 8.57
C ASP A 191 -2.33 -0.01 9.87
N GLN A 192 -2.08 0.92 10.80
CA GLN A 192 -1.45 0.62 12.10
C GLN A 192 -2.24 -0.39 12.95
N ASN A 193 -3.53 -0.57 12.68
CA ASN A 193 -4.42 -1.51 13.37
C ASN A 193 -4.55 -2.84 12.63
N GLY A 194 -3.75 -3.06 11.57
CA GLY A 194 -3.83 -4.24 10.72
C GLY A 194 -5.12 -4.31 9.90
N VAL A 195 -5.75 -3.17 9.60
CA VAL A 195 -6.93 -3.07 8.74
C VAL A 195 -6.47 -2.97 7.28
N PRO A 196 -6.80 -3.95 6.42
CA PRO A 196 -6.60 -3.80 4.99
C PRO A 196 -7.40 -2.60 4.49
N THR A 197 -6.73 -1.67 3.86
CA THR A 197 -7.27 -0.38 3.42
C THR A 197 -7.04 -0.24 1.93
N PHE A 198 -8.05 0.23 1.21
CA PHE A 198 -7.95 0.61 -0.19
C PHE A 198 -8.23 2.10 -0.28
N ASN A 199 -7.23 2.87 -0.70
CA ASN A 199 -7.33 4.30 -0.88
C ASN A 199 -7.32 4.60 -2.37
N LEU A 200 -8.50 4.85 -2.95
CA LEU A 200 -8.65 5.28 -4.34
C LEU A 200 -8.75 6.82 -4.34
N GLY A 201 -7.67 7.46 -3.89
CA GLY A 201 -7.60 8.91 -3.68
C GLY A 201 -8.04 9.75 -4.89
N PRO A 202 -7.63 9.43 -6.14
CA PRO A 202 -8.12 10.11 -7.34
C PRO A 202 -9.65 10.11 -7.49
N GLU A 203 -10.32 9.08 -6.98
CA GLU A 203 -11.78 8.92 -7.03
C GLU A 203 -12.48 9.46 -5.75
N GLY A 204 -11.72 9.94 -4.77
CA GLY A 204 -12.25 10.37 -3.48
C GLY A 204 -12.89 9.24 -2.65
N LYS A 205 -12.41 8.00 -2.83
CA LYS A 205 -12.96 6.81 -2.16
C LYS A 205 -11.94 6.16 -1.24
N ILE A 206 -12.41 5.61 -0.13
CA ILE A 206 -11.59 4.83 0.80
C ILE A 206 -12.41 3.67 1.36
N PHE A 207 -11.79 2.50 1.50
CA PHE A 207 -12.45 1.30 1.99
C PHE A 207 -11.62 0.61 3.05
N TYR A 208 -12.19 0.47 4.24
CA TYR A 208 -11.60 -0.28 5.36
C TYR A 208 -12.18 -1.69 5.36
N ALA A 209 -11.38 -2.66 4.97
CA ALA A 209 -11.83 -4.00 4.63
C ALA A 209 -11.79 -4.96 5.82
N ALA A 210 -12.79 -5.85 5.87
CA ALA A 210 -12.74 -7.11 6.61
C ALA A 210 -12.99 -8.26 5.63
N LYS A 211 -12.20 -9.34 5.75
CA LYS A 211 -12.43 -10.57 5.00
C LYS A 211 -13.77 -11.18 5.43
N THR A 212 -14.65 -11.45 4.47
CA THR A 212 -15.94 -12.12 4.69
C THR A 212 -16.06 -13.44 3.94
N GLY A 213 -15.22 -13.67 2.93
CA GLY A 213 -15.18 -14.92 2.16
C GLY A 213 -13.78 -15.21 1.62
N GLY A 214 -13.57 -16.44 1.15
CA GLY A 214 -12.31 -16.82 0.51
C GLY A 214 -12.40 -18.12 -0.26
N ALA A 215 -11.59 -18.22 -1.31
CA ALA A 215 -11.44 -19.39 -2.16
C ALA A 215 -9.94 -19.65 -2.38
N LYS A 216 -9.56 -20.90 -2.62
CA LYS A 216 -8.17 -21.19 -2.98
C LYS A 216 -7.89 -20.65 -4.38
N ALA A 217 -6.70 -20.06 -4.55
CA ALA A 217 -6.24 -19.75 -5.90
C ALA A 217 -6.21 -21.04 -6.74
N PRO A 218 -6.59 -20.99 -8.03
CA PRO A 218 -6.51 -22.14 -8.92
C PRO A 218 -5.13 -22.81 -8.89
N ALA A 219 -5.07 -24.12 -9.05
CA ALA A 219 -3.80 -24.87 -8.98
C ALA A 219 -2.79 -24.45 -10.07
N ASN A 220 -3.27 -23.89 -11.17
CA ASN A 220 -2.48 -23.35 -12.28
C ASN A 220 -2.14 -21.85 -12.13
N ALA A 221 -2.54 -21.19 -11.03
CA ALA A 221 -2.16 -19.82 -10.77
C ALA A 221 -0.63 -19.67 -10.71
N ASP A 222 -0.11 -18.57 -11.26
CA ASP A 222 1.33 -18.31 -11.29
C ASP A 222 1.86 -18.18 -9.85
N LYS A 223 2.91 -18.96 -9.55
CA LYS A 223 3.47 -19.08 -8.20
C LYS A 223 4.32 -17.87 -7.80
N GLY A 224 4.43 -16.88 -8.67
CA GLY A 224 5.28 -15.72 -8.53
C GLY A 224 6.77 -16.05 -8.62
N PRO A 225 7.64 -15.04 -8.47
CA PRO A 225 9.09 -15.20 -8.64
C PRO A 225 9.74 -16.12 -7.61
N LEU A 226 9.12 -16.26 -6.42
CA LEU A 226 9.58 -17.16 -5.37
C LEU A 226 9.15 -18.62 -5.59
N GLY A 227 8.21 -18.90 -6.50
CA GLY A 227 7.72 -20.25 -6.76
C GLY A 227 6.92 -20.87 -5.60
N THR A 228 6.53 -20.07 -4.61
CA THR A 228 5.89 -20.52 -3.35
C THR A 228 4.37 -20.64 -3.44
N GLY A 229 3.76 -20.10 -4.50
CA GLY A 229 2.33 -20.20 -4.76
C GLY A 229 1.63 -18.84 -4.77
N ALA A 230 0.38 -18.86 -5.23
CA ALA A 230 -0.50 -17.70 -5.25
C ALA A 230 -1.36 -17.62 -3.98
N VAL A 231 -1.54 -16.42 -3.43
CA VAL A 231 -2.41 -16.21 -2.27
C VAL A 231 -3.88 -16.47 -2.60
N ASP A 232 -4.65 -16.94 -1.62
CA ASP A 232 -6.09 -17.20 -1.76
C ASP A 232 -6.87 -15.99 -2.33
N TRP A 233 -7.96 -16.25 -3.04
CA TRP A 233 -8.92 -15.22 -3.41
C TRP A 233 -9.75 -14.81 -2.20
N LEU A 234 -10.21 -13.55 -2.16
CA LEU A 234 -10.89 -12.97 -1.00
C LEU A 234 -12.13 -12.19 -1.43
N GLN A 235 -13.19 -12.29 -0.64
CA GLN A 235 -14.28 -11.33 -0.60
C GLN A 235 -14.13 -10.48 0.66
N MET A 236 -14.34 -9.17 0.53
CA MET A 236 -14.19 -8.20 1.61
C MET A 236 -15.36 -7.22 1.65
N LYS A 237 -15.85 -6.95 2.86
CA LYS A 237 -16.89 -5.95 3.17
C LYS A 237 -16.38 -4.93 4.19
N PRO A 238 -17.07 -3.79 4.40
CA PRO A 238 -16.66 -2.78 5.36
C PRO A 238 -16.42 -3.37 6.75
N LYS A 239 -15.24 -3.12 7.32
CA LYS A 239 -14.86 -3.57 8.65
C LYS A 239 -15.57 -2.73 9.70
N VAL A 240 -16.27 -3.38 10.62
CA VAL A 240 -16.74 -2.72 11.85
C VAL A 240 -15.56 -2.55 12.82
N PRO A 241 -15.39 -1.39 13.49
CA PRO A 241 -16.27 -0.21 13.51
C PRO A 241 -16.02 0.82 12.40
N TYR A 242 -15.03 0.61 11.52
CA TYR A 242 -14.60 1.52 10.44
C TYR A 242 -15.60 1.69 9.28
N SER A 243 -16.84 1.23 9.44
CA SER A 243 -17.85 1.26 8.38
C SER A 243 -18.28 2.70 8.05
N SER A 244 -18.28 3.61 9.02
CA SER A 244 -18.59 5.03 8.82
C SER A 244 -17.50 5.81 8.09
N GLU A 245 -16.26 5.34 8.19
CA GLU A 245 -15.09 5.91 7.55
C GLU A 245 -14.88 5.36 6.13
N THR A 246 -15.59 4.30 5.77
CA THR A 246 -15.63 3.78 4.40
C THR A 246 -16.49 4.70 3.52
N VAL A 247 -15.96 5.10 2.38
CA VAL A 247 -16.58 6.06 1.46
C VAL A 247 -16.67 5.47 0.05
N GLY A 248 -17.91 5.28 -0.42
CA GLY A 248 -18.21 5.05 -1.83
C GLY A 248 -17.78 3.68 -2.39
N ILE A 249 -17.54 2.69 -1.53
CA ILE A 249 -17.23 1.29 -1.85
C ILE A 249 -18.00 0.40 -0.85
N GLY A 250 -18.85 -0.50 -1.36
CA GLY A 250 -19.63 -1.46 -0.57
C GLY A 250 -18.98 -2.83 -0.45
N GLU A 251 -18.18 -3.23 -1.44
CA GLU A 251 -17.56 -4.56 -1.49
C GLU A 251 -16.31 -4.57 -2.36
N VAL A 252 -15.32 -5.39 -1.98
CA VAL A 252 -14.07 -5.59 -2.74
C VAL A 252 -13.74 -7.07 -2.84
N TYR A 253 -13.36 -7.50 -4.04
CA TYR A 253 -12.85 -8.84 -4.30
C TYR A 253 -11.37 -8.79 -4.66
N ARG A 254 -10.60 -9.76 -4.18
CA ARG A 254 -9.27 -10.08 -4.69
C ARG A 254 -9.35 -11.42 -5.42
N VAL A 255 -9.11 -11.41 -6.73
CA VAL A 255 -9.15 -12.59 -7.60
C VAL A 255 -7.94 -12.62 -8.50
N GLU A 256 -7.76 -13.71 -9.26
CA GLU A 256 -6.69 -13.86 -10.26
C GLU A 256 -5.32 -13.49 -9.70
N THR A 257 -4.98 -14.12 -8.58
CA THR A 257 -3.78 -13.87 -7.81
C THR A 257 -2.56 -14.57 -8.42
N ALA A 258 -1.41 -13.90 -8.42
CA ALA A 258 -0.11 -14.49 -8.72
C ALA A 258 0.88 -14.21 -7.58
N GLY A 259 1.57 -15.26 -7.11
CA GLY A 259 2.55 -15.15 -6.03
C GLY A 259 1.98 -14.75 -4.66
N GLY A 260 2.88 -14.30 -3.79
CA GLY A 260 2.53 -13.77 -2.46
C GLY A 260 2.47 -14.80 -1.34
N VAL A 261 2.54 -16.11 -1.59
CA VAL A 261 2.64 -17.11 -0.50
C VAL A 261 4.04 -17.09 0.09
N ALA A 262 4.17 -17.02 1.42
CA ALA A 262 5.48 -17.05 2.06
C ALA A 262 6.16 -18.42 1.97
N PRO A 263 7.49 -18.49 1.79
CA PRO A 263 8.24 -19.73 1.98
C PRO A 263 8.20 -20.17 3.47
N PRO A 264 8.58 -21.42 3.77
CA PRO A 264 8.81 -21.86 5.14
C PRO A 264 9.84 -20.97 5.86
N CYS A 265 9.63 -20.71 7.14
CA CYS A 265 10.55 -19.88 7.92
C CYS A 265 11.90 -20.59 8.12
N THR A 266 12.99 -19.96 7.70
CA THR A 266 14.36 -20.42 7.92
C THR A 266 15.03 -19.73 9.12
N GLU A 267 14.52 -18.57 9.52
CA GLU A 267 14.98 -17.80 10.68
C GLU A 267 13.86 -16.87 11.19
N ALA A 268 14.10 -16.19 12.31
CA ALA A 268 13.18 -15.20 12.83
C ALA A 268 13.34 -13.87 12.06
N GLY A 269 12.24 -13.21 11.71
CA GLY A 269 12.30 -11.93 11.00
C GLY A 269 11.16 -11.70 10.01
N PRO A 270 11.18 -10.54 9.33
CA PRO A 270 10.20 -10.21 8.30
C PRO A 270 10.50 -10.93 6.98
N ILE A 271 9.44 -11.23 6.22
CA ILE A 271 9.51 -11.74 4.85
C ILE A 271 8.55 -10.89 4.00
N SER A 272 9.04 -10.42 2.85
CA SER A 272 8.20 -9.76 1.83
C SER A 272 8.20 -10.60 0.55
N VAL A 273 7.02 -10.99 0.08
CA VAL A 273 6.86 -11.81 -1.12
C VAL A 273 6.12 -11.04 -2.18
N GLN A 274 6.69 -10.98 -3.38
CA GLN A 274 6.07 -10.32 -4.53
C GLN A 274 4.73 -10.98 -4.86
N TYR A 275 3.70 -10.15 -5.07
CA TYR A 275 2.40 -10.59 -5.53
C TYR A 275 1.79 -9.61 -6.55
N ALA A 276 0.84 -10.13 -7.30
CA ALA A 276 -0.08 -9.39 -8.14
C ALA A 276 -1.47 -10.01 -7.99
N ALA A 277 -2.51 -9.22 -8.21
CA ALA A 277 -3.88 -9.69 -8.19
C ALA A 277 -4.79 -8.72 -8.94
N GLU A 278 -5.98 -9.17 -9.29
CA GLU A 278 -7.08 -8.29 -9.62
C GLU A 278 -7.83 -7.86 -8.38
N TYR A 279 -8.28 -6.61 -8.39
CA TYR A 279 -9.14 -6.02 -7.38
C TYR A 279 -10.39 -5.47 -8.03
N TRP A 280 -11.55 -6.02 -7.66
CA TRP A 280 -12.84 -5.63 -8.20
C TRP A 280 -13.62 -4.92 -7.11
N PHE A 281 -14.00 -3.67 -7.38
CA PHE A 281 -14.68 -2.78 -6.44
C PHE A 281 -16.14 -2.64 -6.84
N PHE A 282 -17.05 -2.69 -5.87
CA PHE A 282 -18.49 -2.56 -6.09
C PHE A 282 -19.09 -1.54 -5.10
N ALA A 283 -20.11 -0.79 -5.50
CA ALA A 283 -20.72 0.28 -4.70
C ALA A 283 -22.18 0.58 -5.06
#